data_AF-A0A1C0VB86-F1
#
_entry.id   AF-A0A1C0VB86-F1
#
_cell.length_a   1.000
_cell.length_b   1.000
_cell.length_c   1.000
_cell.angle_alpha   90.00
_cell.angle_beta   90.00
_cell.angle_gamma   90.00
#
_symmetry.space_group_name_H-M   'P 1'
#
loop_
_entity.id
_entity.type
_entity.pdbx_description
1 polymer ?
#
loop_
_entity_poly.entity_id
_entity_poly.type
_entity_poly.pdbx_seq_one_letter_code
_entity_poly.pdbx_strand_id
1 'polypeptide(L)'
;MIKTRHKLIVKGITLLNLLSLNLALNQNAIAQLSNSGLTSVQIRQLNSLRVKIAVPTYTPPGFQVTSILIQPCPDNATRCRFGPQYTITYQGPNNSCFAIEAVGGGIGGVDLASKLPLNSPLFGKSFLNYGTGPGNSSPTMFSDWLKGPELFYRFAGQGATDKLANCRNINPQEAVRVTESLRYLNP
;
A
#
# COMPACT_ATOMS: atom_id res chain seq x y z
N MET A 1 31.21 78.89 20.16
CA MET A 1 32.01 77.94 20.97
C MET A 1 31.20 76.66 21.17
N ILE A 2 31.82 75.50 20.88
CA ILE A 2 31.57 74.14 21.44
C ILE A 2 30.15 73.55 21.21
N LYS A 3 29.88 72.69 20.22
CA LYS A 3 30.31 71.29 19.99
C LYS A 3 29.78 70.30 21.05
N THR A 4 28.70 69.57 20.76
CA THR A 4 28.66 68.10 20.99
C THR A 4 27.50 67.42 20.25
N ARG A 5 27.87 66.45 19.40
CA ARG A 5 26.98 65.42 18.83
C ARG A 5 26.79 64.31 19.87
N HIS A 6 25.61 63.72 19.97
CA HIS A 6 25.49 62.31 20.37
C HIS A 6 24.50 61.60 19.44
N LYS A 7 25.02 60.57 18.77
CA LYS A 7 24.28 59.55 18.02
C LYS A 7 23.50 58.69 19.00
N LEU A 8 22.29 58.27 18.63
CA LEU A 8 21.86 56.91 18.96
C LEU A 8 21.23 56.25 17.73
N ILE A 9 21.91 55.20 17.28
CA ILE A 9 21.48 54.26 16.26
C ILE A 9 20.69 53.18 17.01
N VAL A 10 19.45 52.92 16.63
CA VAL A 10 18.86 51.59 16.78
C VAL A 10 18.21 51.24 15.46
N LYS A 11 18.90 50.36 14.72
CA LYS A 11 18.38 49.68 13.54
C LYS A 11 17.24 48.78 14.00
N GLY A 12 16.01 49.06 13.55
CA GLY A 12 14.91 48.12 13.66
C GLY A 12 15.25 46.89 12.82
N ILE A 13 15.57 45.78 13.50
CA ILE A 13 15.71 44.46 12.90
C ILE A 13 14.29 44.03 12.53
N THR A 14 13.97 44.05 11.25
CA THR A 14 12.74 43.49 10.71
C THR A 14 12.78 41.98 10.93
N LEU A 15 11.89 41.44 11.77
CA LEU A 15 11.60 40.02 11.84
C LEU A 15 11.00 39.57 10.51
N LEU A 16 11.83 39.03 9.62
CA LEU A 16 11.41 38.23 8.48
C LEU A 16 12.12 36.88 8.62
N ASN A 17 11.42 35.91 9.20
CA ASN A 17 11.56 34.49 8.92
C ASN A 17 10.73 33.70 9.93
N LEU A 18 9.55 33.24 9.52
CA LEU A 18 8.83 32.10 10.12
C LEU A 18 7.66 31.74 9.19
N LEU A 19 7.95 31.32 7.95
CA LEU A 19 6.93 30.79 7.03
C LEU A 19 7.36 29.50 6.31
N SER A 20 8.43 28.85 6.78
CA SER A 20 9.02 27.70 6.09
C SER A 20 8.95 26.39 6.89
N LEU A 21 7.93 26.16 7.72
CA LEU A 21 7.80 24.90 8.47
C LEU A 21 6.70 23.93 8.01
N ASN A 22 5.88 24.26 7.01
CA ASN A 22 4.76 23.40 6.60
C ASN A 22 4.98 22.61 5.29
N LEU A 23 6.12 22.73 4.60
CA LEU A 23 6.35 21.99 3.35
C LEU A 23 7.00 20.61 3.51
N ALA A 24 7.72 20.34 4.60
CA ALA A 24 8.47 19.09 4.74
C ALA A 24 7.58 17.85 5.01
N LEU A 25 6.43 18.03 5.67
CA LEU A 25 5.52 16.92 5.99
C LEU A 25 4.78 16.39 4.74
N ASN A 26 4.63 17.20 3.69
CA ASN A 26 3.92 16.81 2.47
C ASN A 26 4.80 16.09 1.45
N GLN A 27 6.13 16.26 1.47
CA GLN A 27 7.00 15.63 0.47
C GLN A 27 7.10 14.11 0.65
N ASN A 28 7.11 13.63 1.90
CA ASN A 28 7.18 12.19 2.19
C ASN A 28 5.88 11.46 1.82
N ALA A 29 4.73 12.07 2.09
CA ALA A 29 3.44 11.54 1.67
C ALA A 29 3.34 11.49 0.14
N ILE A 30 3.71 12.58 -0.56
CA ILE A 30 3.68 12.63 -2.03
C ILE A 30 4.65 11.62 -2.66
N ALA A 31 5.84 11.42 -2.09
CA ALA A 31 6.81 10.42 -2.55
C ALA A 31 6.36 8.97 -2.29
N GLN A 32 5.66 8.70 -1.17
CA GLN A 32 5.03 7.40 -0.95
C GLN A 32 3.90 7.14 -1.95
N LEU A 33 3.13 8.17 -2.30
CA LEU A 33 2.06 8.09 -3.29
C LEU A 33 2.61 7.82 -4.71
N SER A 34 3.70 8.48 -5.10
CA SER A 34 4.33 8.27 -6.43
C SER A 34 4.83 6.84 -6.63
N ASN A 35 5.29 6.18 -5.57
CA ASN A 35 5.85 4.83 -5.66
C ASN A 35 4.79 3.72 -5.68
N SER A 36 3.56 4.01 -5.24
CA SER A 36 2.46 3.04 -5.26
C SER A 36 1.84 2.83 -6.65
N GLY A 37 2.13 3.72 -7.61
CA GLY A 37 1.52 3.72 -8.94
C GLY A 37 0.05 4.14 -8.98
N LEU A 38 -0.50 4.63 -7.86
CA LEU A 38 -1.90 5.05 -7.75
C LEU A 38 -2.11 6.52 -8.17
N THR A 39 -3.19 6.78 -8.91
CA THR A 39 -3.65 8.13 -9.22
C THR A 39 -4.40 8.77 -8.05
N SER A 40 -4.55 10.10 -8.07
CA SER A 40 -5.31 10.81 -7.03
C SER A 40 -6.78 10.38 -6.95
N VAL A 41 -7.39 10.00 -8.08
CA VAL A 41 -8.77 9.49 -8.14
C VAL A 41 -8.85 8.14 -7.42
N GLN A 42 -7.93 7.23 -7.72
CA GLN A 42 -7.84 5.91 -7.11
C GLN A 42 -7.60 5.98 -5.60
N ILE A 43 -6.74 6.90 -5.15
CA ILE A 43 -6.51 7.17 -3.72
C ILE A 43 -7.79 7.62 -3.04
N ARG A 44 -8.55 8.54 -3.66
CA ARG A 44 -9.85 8.98 -3.10
C ARG A 44 -10.87 7.84 -3.03
N GLN A 45 -10.92 6.97 -4.03
CA GLN A 45 -11.78 5.78 -4.03
C GLN A 45 -11.42 4.83 -2.88
N LEU A 46 -10.13 4.51 -2.70
CA LEU A 46 -9.68 3.66 -1.59
C LEU A 46 -9.97 4.30 -0.23
N ASN A 47 -9.69 5.58 -0.07
CA ASN A 47 -9.95 6.32 1.17
C ASN A 47 -11.46 6.40 1.52
N SER A 48 -12.35 6.23 0.55
CA SER A 48 -13.80 6.20 0.81
C SER A 48 -14.23 5.03 1.70
N LEU A 49 -13.41 3.97 1.80
CA LEU A 49 -13.65 2.82 2.67
C LEU A 49 -13.46 3.15 4.16
N ARG A 50 -12.81 4.28 4.49
CA ARG A 50 -12.56 4.74 5.87
C ARG A 50 -11.86 3.70 6.75
N VAL A 51 -10.93 2.97 6.16
CA VAL A 51 -10.05 1.99 6.81
C VAL A 51 -8.61 2.26 6.38
N LYS A 52 -7.64 1.75 7.14
CA LYS A 52 -6.24 1.77 6.70
C LYS A 52 -6.08 0.98 5.40
N ILE A 53 -5.42 1.60 4.41
CA ILE A 53 -5.18 1.00 3.09
C ILE A 53 -3.70 0.68 2.99
N ALA A 54 -3.33 -0.59 2.90
CA ALA A 54 -1.95 -1.01 2.67
C ALA A 54 -1.65 -1.08 1.16
N VAL A 55 -0.58 -0.42 0.74
CA VAL A 55 -0.08 -0.41 -0.65
C VAL A 55 1.43 -0.67 -0.66
N PRO A 56 1.98 -1.28 -1.71
CA PRO A 56 3.40 -1.51 -1.80
C PRO A 56 4.12 -0.19 -2.11
N THR A 57 5.21 0.09 -1.41
CA THR A 57 6.13 1.18 -1.81
C THR A 57 7.18 0.73 -2.82
N TYR A 58 7.23 -0.57 -3.11
CA TYR A 58 8.05 -1.16 -4.17
C TYR A 58 7.14 -1.93 -5.13
N THR A 59 7.15 -1.50 -6.39
CA THR A 59 6.54 -2.23 -7.50
C THR A 59 7.65 -2.69 -8.45
N PRO A 60 7.62 -3.93 -8.95
CA PRO A 60 8.63 -4.40 -9.90
C PRO A 60 8.68 -3.49 -11.15
N PRO A 61 9.84 -3.32 -11.79
CA PRO A 61 9.96 -2.47 -12.96
C PRO A 61 8.94 -2.80 -14.05
N GLY A 62 8.28 -1.77 -14.58
CA GLY A 62 7.27 -1.90 -15.64
C GLY A 62 5.88 -2.30 -15.15
N PHE A 63 5.67 -2.56 -13.85
CA PHE A 63 4.34 -2.78 -13.30
C PHE A 63 3.60 -1.47 -13.08
N GLN A 64 2.28 -1.50 -13.34
CA GLN A 64 1.37 -0.38 -13.12
C GLN A 64 0.06 -0.89 -12.54
N VAL A 65 -0.65 -0.02 -11.81
CA VAL A 65 -2.01 -0.32 -11.34
C VAL A 65 -2.95 -0.33 -12.54
N THR A 66 -3.62 -1.46 -12.78
CA THR A 66 -4.58 -1.60 -13.89
C THR A 66 -6.03 -1.70 -13.42
N SER A 67 -6.25 -2.07 -12.16
CA SER A 67 -7.61 -2.15 -11.61
C SER A 67 -7.61 -1.91 -10.11
N ILE A 68 -8.69 -1.27 -9.65
CA ILE A 68 -9.04 -1.19 -8.24
C ILE A 68 -10.49 -1.62 -8.12
N LEU A 69 -10.72 -2.63 -7.28
CA LEU A 69 -12.04 -3.05 -6.86
C LEU A 69 -12.19 -2.71 -5.39
N ILE A 70 -13.26 -2.02 -5.05
CA ILE A 70 -13.63 -1.72 -3.67
C ILE A 70 -15.01 -2.29 -3.39
N GLN A 71 -15.18 -2.84 -2.20
CA GLN A 71 -16.46 -3.29 -1.70
C GLN A 71 -16.70 -2.63 -0.35
N PRO A 72 -17.43 -1.50 -0.30
CA PRO A 72 -17.79 -0.88 0.96
C PRO A 72 -18.78 -1.76 1.72
N CYS A 73 -18.94 -1.48 3.01
CA CYS A 73 -20.06 -2.02 3.75
C CYS A 73 -21.37 -1.44 3.20
N PRO A 74 -22.44 -2.24 3.06
CA PRO A 74 -23.71 -1.74 2.57
C PRO A 74 -24.23 -0.60 3.45
N ASP A 75 -24.68 0.48 2.81
CA ASP A 75 -25.35 1.57 3.50
C ASP A 75 -26.57 0.98 4.24
N ASN A 76 -26.64 1.24 5.56
CA ASN A 76 -27.66 0.72 6.50
C ASN A 76 -27.45 -0.71 7.04
N ALA A 77 -26.32 -1.37 6.78
CA ALA A 77 -25.99 -2.60 7.50
C ALA A 77 -25.61 -2.27 8.95
N THR A 78 -26.39 -2.74 9.93
CA THR A 78 -26.05 -2.65 11.36
C THR A 78 -24.74 -3.38 11.68
N ARG A 79 -24.35 -4.36 10.84
CA ARG A 79 -23.07 -5.05 10.88
C ARG A 79 -22.61 -5.43 9.47
N CYS A 80 -21.37 -5.10 9.17
CA CYS A 80 -20.68 -5.54 7.96
C CYS A 80 -20.01 -6.88 8.23
N ARG A 81 -20.69 -8.01 7.91
CA ARG A 81 -20.27 -9.35 8.33
C ARG A 81 -18.79 -9.66 8.03
N PHE A 82 -18.27 -9.18 6.90
CA PHE A 82 -16.89 -9.39 6.47
C PHE A 82 -16.09 -8.09 6.35
N GLY A 83 -16.59 -6.97 6.89
CA GLY A 83 -15.98 -5.65 6.74
C GLY A 83 -15.89 -5.15 5.29
N PRO A 84 -15.33 -3.95 5.08
CA PRO A 84 -15.02 -3.46 3.75
C PRO A 84 -13.87 -4.28 3.14
N GLN A 85 -13.78 -4.27 1.81
CA GLN A 85 -12.75 -5.02 1.08
C GLN A 85 -12.19 -4.18 -0.06
N TYR A 86 -10.95 -4.46 -0.44
CA TYR A 86 -10.40 -3.94 -1.69
C TYR A 86 -9.41 -4.92 -2.33
N THR A 87 -9.25 -4.77 -3.65
CA THR A 87 -8.22 -5.42 -4.44
C THR A 87 -7.58 -4.39 -5.35
N ILE A 88 -6.26 -4.25 -5.28
CA ILE A 88 -5.47 -3.42 -6.20
C ILE A 88 -4.67 -4.36 -7.10
N THR A 89 -4.98 -4.37 -8.39
CA THR A 89 -4.31 -5.22 -9.38
C THR A 89 -3.19 -4.45 -10.06
N TYR A 90 -2.01 -5.07 -10.08
CA TYR A 90 -0.82 -4.59 -10.76
C TYR A 90 -0.50 -5.50 -11.93
N GLN A 91 -0.23 -4.93 -13.09
CA GLN A 91 0.17 -5.67 -14.30
C GLN A 91 1.46 -5.10 -14.86
N GLY A 92 2.35 -5.98 -15.29
CA GLY A 92 3.62 -5.64 -15.91
C GLY A 92 3.87 -6.38 -17.22
N PRO A 93 5.13 -6.43 -17.67
CA PRO A 93 5.51 -7.08 -18.92
C PRO A 93 5.13 -8.56 -18.97
N ASN A 94 5.00 -9.10 -20.20
CA ASN A 94 4.70 -10.51 -20.46
C ASN A 94 3.42 -11.02 -19.79
N ASN A 95 2.45 -10.12 -19.57
CA ASN A 95 1.20 -10.40 -18.88
C ASN A 95 1.39 -10.95 -17.45
N SER A 96 2.45 -10.47 -16.78
CA SER A 96 2.72 -10.82 -15.38
C SER A 96 1.89 -9.92 -14.47
N CYS A 97 1.24 -10.48 -13.46
CA CYS A 97 0.34 -9.73 -12.60
C CYS A 97 0.44 -10.17 -11.14
N PHE A 98 0.05 -9.28 -10.25
CA PHE A 98 -0.27 -9.60 -8.86
C PHE A 98 -1.35 -8.65 -8.35
N ALA A 99 -1.89 -8.94 -7.17
CA ALA A 99 -2.75 -8.01 -6.46
C ALA A 99 -2.39 -7.92 -4.99
N ILE A 100 -2.75 -6.77 -4.40
CA ILE A 100 -2.85 -6.61 -2.96
C ILE A 100 -4.33 -6.62 -2.60
N GLU A 101 -4.69 -7.54 -1.73
CA GLU A 101 -6.06 -7.72 -1.26
C GLU A 101 -6.16 -7.33 0.21
N ALA A 102 -7.32 -6.79 0.59
CA ALA A 102 -7.68 -6.61 1.98
C ALA A 102 -9.13 -6.99 2.22
N VAL A 103 -9.39 -7.68 3.33
CA VAL A 103 -10.72 -8.12 3.76
C VAL A 103 -10.90 -7.91 5.26
N GLY A 104 -12.11 -7.60 5.71
CA GLY A 104 -12.40 -7.48 7.14
C GLY A 104 -12.68 -8.82 7.84
N GLY A 105 -12.81 -9.92 7.10
CA GLY A 105 -13.06 -11.25 7.65
C GLY A 105 -13.20 -12.34 6.59
N GLY A 106 -13.59 -13.54 7.02
CA GLY A 106 -13.73 -14.69 6.10
C GLY A 106 -12.41 -15.23 5.60
N ILE A 107 -11.33 -15.05 6.36
CA ILE A 107 -9.99 -15.49 5.99
C ILE A 107 -9.87 -17.01 6.10
N GLY A 108 -9.39 -17.64 5.02
CA GLY A 108 -8.96 -19.03 4.99
C GLY A 108 -7.46 -19.14 4.72
N GLY A 109 -6.87 -20.29 5.02
CA GLY A 109 -5.50 -20.61 4.63
C GLY A 109 -5.44 -21.27 3.26
N VAL A 110 -4.32 -21.09 2.57
CA VAL A 110 -3.98 -21.88 1.39
C VAL A 110 -2.65 -22.58 1.68
N ASP A 111 -2.65 -23.90 1.66
CA ASP A 111 -1.41 -24.67 1.77
C ASP A 111 -0.96 -25.05 0.37
N LEU A 112 0.19 -24.49 -0.03
CA LEU A 112 0.83 -24.75 -1.32
C LEU A 112 2.13 -25.50 -1.09
N ALA A 113 2.65 -26.13 -2.15
CA ALA A 113 3.82 -26.99 -2.10
C ALA A 113 5.09 -26.33 -1.55
N SER A 114 5.20 -25.00 -1.53
CA SER A 114 6.40 -24.30 -1.09
C SER A 114 6.09 -23.03 -0.32
N LYS A 115 7.01 -22.65 0.59
CA LYS A 115 6.91 -21.44 1.42
C LYS A 115 8.22 -20.67 1.40
N LEU A 116 8.16 -19.35 1.30
CA LEU A 116 9.27 -18.44 1.54
C LEU A 116 8.96 -17.59 2.78
N PRO A 117 9.90 -17.43 3.72
CA PRO A 117 9.71 -16.49 4.83
C PRO A 117 9.66 -15.06 4.30
N LEU A 118 8.84 -14.24 4.93
CA LEU A 118 8.83 -12.79 4.72
C LEU A 118 8.74 -12.06 6.07
N ASN A 119 9.28 -10.85 6.12
CA ASN A 119 9.30 -9.99 7.29
C ASN A 119 8.89 -8.56 6.90
N SER A 120 7.59 -8.29 6.98
CA SER A 120 7.06 -6.96 6.68
C SER A 120 7.30 -6.02 7.87
N PRO A 121 7.88 -4.83 7.67
CA PRO A 121 7.93 -3.81 8.72
C PRO A 121 6.56 -3.38 9.22
N LEU A 122 5.50 -3.58 8.42
CA LEU A 122 4.12 -3.24 8.79
C LEU A 122 3.41 -4.36 9.56
N PHE A 123 3.69 -5.63 9.23
CA PHE A 123 2.92 -6.78 9.71
C PHE A 123 3.73 -7.84 10.47
N GLY A 124 5.06 -7.69 10.54
CA GLY A 124 5.96 -8.67 11.14
C GLY A 124 6.25 -9.88 10.25
N LYS A 125 6.62 -10.99 10.90
CA LYS A 125 7.00 -12.25 10.25
C LYS A 125 5.79 -13.01 9.72
N SER A 126 5.92 -13.57 8.53
CA SER A 126 4.88 -14.37 7.86
C SER A 126 5.51 -15.25 6.76
N PHE A 127 4.69 -15.86 5.91
CA PHE A 127 5.14 -16.61 4.74
C PHE A 127 4.45 -16.20 3.45
N LEU A 128 5.18 -16.39 2.35
CA LEU A 128 4.66 -16.48 1.00
C LEU A 128 4.53 -17.95 0.63
N ASN A 129 3.33 -18.43 0.42
CA ASN A 129 3.02 -19.76 -0.10
C ASN A 129 3.01 -19.70 -1.63
N TYR A 130 3.62 -20.67 -2.32
CA TYR A 130 3.62 -20.74 -3.79
C TYR A 130 3.72 -22.17 -4.31
N GLY A 131 3.37 -22.33 -5.58
CA GLY A 131 3.34 -23.63 -6.26
C GLY A 131 1.92 -24.14 -6.47
N THR A 132 1.78 -25.44 -6.64
CA THR A 132 0.48 -26.11 -6.74
C THR A 132 -0.04 -26.50 -5.36
N GLY A 133 -1.36 -26.65 -5.23
CA GLY A 133 -2.02 -27.07 -4.00
C GLY A 133 -3.04 -28.19 -4.26
N PRO A 134 -3.60 -28.80 -3.21
CA PRO A 134 -4.62 -29.84 -3.37
C PRO A 134 -5.81 -29.33 -4.21
N GLY A 135 -6.12 -30.01 -5.31
CA GLY A 135 -7.23 -29.64 -6.20
C GLY A 135 -6.96 -28.48 -7.16
N ASN A 136 -5.74 -27.93 -7.20
CA ASN A 136 -5.34 -26.91 -8.17
C ASN A 136 -4.10 -27.35 -8.96
N SER A 137 -4.29 -27.58 -10.25
CA SER A 137 -3.21 -27.95 -11.18
C SER A 137 -2.36 -26.75 -11.63
N SER A 138 -2.86 -25.53 -11.47
CA SER A 138 -2.16 -24.32 -11.89
C SER A 138 -1.36 -23.72 -10.73
N PRO A 139 -0.07 -23.38 -10.92
CA PRO A 139 0.72 -22.76 -9.88
C PRO A 139 0.15 -21.39 -9.52
N THR A 140 0.04 -21.13 -8.22
CA THR A 140 -0.42 -19.85 -7.67
C THR A 140 0.51 -19.39 -6.55
N MET A 141 0.20 -18.24 -5.96
CA MET A 141 1.01 -17.61 -4.95
C MET A 141 0.16 -16.72 -4.04
N PHE A 142 0.33 -16.88 -2.74
CA PHE A 142 -0.35 -16.07 -1.73
C PHE A 142 0.60 -15.80 -0.56
N SER A 143 0.64 -14.58 -0.05
CA SER A 143 1.09 -14.45 1.34
C SER A 143 0.03 -15.03 2.27
N ASP A 144 0.43 -15.47 3.46
CA ASP A 144 -0.55 -15.63 4.53
C ASP A 144 -1.30 -14.31 4.74
N TRP A 145 -2.48 -14.39 5.35
CA TRP A 145 -3.21 -13.20 5.77
C TRP A 145 -2.44 -12.44 6.85
N LEU A 146 -2.03 -11.23 6.50
CA LEU A 146 -1.30 -10.30 7.34
C LEU A 146 -2.30 -9.48 8.14
N LYS A 147 -2.30 -9.64 9.46
CA LYS A 147 -3.25 -8.96 10.35
C LYS A 147 -2.86 -7.48 10.54
N GLY A 148 -3.74 -6.56 10.16
CA GLY A 148 -3.66 -5.16 10.58
C GLY A 148 -4.73 -4.78 11.62
N PRO A 149 -4.92 -3.47 11.87
CA PRO A 149 -5.86 -2.97 12.88
C PRO A 149 -7.32 -3.28 12.56
N GLU A 150 -7.71 -3.11 11.29
CA GLU A 150 -9.12 -3.21 10.85
C GLU A 150 -9.35 -4.34 9.84
N LEU A 151 -8.33 -4.67 9.05
CA LEU A 151 -8.41 -5.63 7.95
C LEU A 151 -7.26 -6.66 8.02
N PHE A 152 -7.45 -7.74 7.27
CA PHE A 152 -6.42 -8.69 6.90
C PHE A 152 -5.98 -8.42 5.47
N TYR A 153 -4.68 -8.39 5.23
CA TYR A 153 -4.09 -8.07 3.93
C TYR A 153 -3.35 -9.27 3.37
N ARG A 154 -3.25 -9.40 2.05
CA ARG A 154 -2.33 -10.37 1.44
C ARG A 154 -1.86 -9.95 0.07
N PHE A 155 -0.73 -10.52 -0.32
CA PHE A 155 -0.33 -10.64 -1.71
C PHE A 155 -1.09 -11.80 -2.37
N ALA A 156 -1.53 -11.60 -3.61
CA ALA A 156 -2.23 -12.59 -4.41
C ALA A 156 -1.66 -12.66 -5.84
N GLY A 157 -1.32 -13.86 -6.29
CA GLY A 157 -0.78 -14.15 -7.62
C GLY A 157 -1.83 -14.66 -8.62
N GLN A 158 -1.36 -15.26 -9.70
CA GLN A 158 -2.16 -15.86 -10.76
C GLN A 158 -3.29 -16.76 -10.20
N GLY A 159 -4.48 -16.62 -10.78
CA GLY A 159 -5.64 -17.45 -10.45
C GLY A 159 -6.29 -17.15 -9.10
N ALA A 160 -5.79 -16.18 -8.32
CA ALA A 160 -6.39 -15.81 -7.04
C ALA A 160 -7.75 -15.12 -7.16
N THR A 161 -7.95 -14.38 -8.26
CA THR A 161 -9.19 -13.71 -8.62
C THR A 161 -9.43 -13.85 -10.11
N ASP A 162 -10.64 -13.56 -10.58
CA ASP A 162 -10.98 -13.54 -12.01
C ASP A 162 -10.07 -12.57 -12.80
N LYS A 163 -9.65 -11.46 -12.16
CA LYS A 163 -8.71 -10.50 -12.75
C LYS A 163 -7.30 -11.04 -12.92
N LEU A 164 -6.94 -12.09 -12.18
CA LEU A 164 -5.64 -12.74 -12.21
C LEU A 164 -5.66 -14.10 -12.92
N ALA A 165 -6.82 -14.55 -13.43
CA ALA A 165 -6.99 -15.87 -14.02
C ALA A 165 -6.09 -16.12 -15.23
N ASN A 166 -5.91 -15.10 -16.09
CA ASN A 166 -5.12 -15.20 -17.32
C ASN A 166 -3.71 -14.63 -17.19
N CYS A 167 -3.27 -14.29 -15.98
CA CYS A 167 -1.98 -13.68 -15.72
C CYS A 167 -0.89 -14.71 -15.48
N ARG A 168 0.37 -14.31 -15.58
CA ARG A 168 1.51 -15.06 -15.07
C ARG A 168 1.91 -14.55 -13.70
N ASN A 169 2.30 -15.45 -12.79
CA ASN A 169 2.92 -15.06 -11.53
C ASN A 169 4.23 -14.29 -11.77
N ILE A 170 4.53 -13.34 -10.89
CA ILE A 170 5.90 -12.84 -10.71
C ILE A 170 6.76 -13.89 -10.00
N ASN A 171 8.08 -13.69 -10.02
CA ASN A 171 9.01 -14.52 -9.27
C ASN A 171 8.70 -14.51 -7.76
N PRO A 172 8.70 -15.65 -7.04
CA PRO A 172 8.45 -15.68 -5.59
C PRO A 172 9.24 -14.67 -4.76
N GLN A 173 10.54 -14.48 -4.99
CA GLN A 173 11.33 -13.49 -4.25
C GLN A 173 10.90 -12.05 -4.55
N GLU A 174 10.33 -11.80 -5.73
CA GLU A 174 9.76 -10.51 -6.08
C GLU A 174 8.48 -10.24 -5.29
N ALA A 175 7.62 -11.27 -5.14
CA ALA A 175 6.41 -11.18 -4.32
C ALA A 175 6.73 -10.96 -2.84
N VAL A 176 7.79 -11.59 -2.31
CA VAL A 176 8.29 -11.29 -0.96
C VAL A 176 8.65 -9.80 -0.86
N ARG A 177 9.46 -9.27 -1.79
CA ARG A 177 9.86 -7.85 -1.79
C ARG A 177 8.66 -6.89 -1.87
N VAL A 178 7.68 -7.18 -2.72
CA VAL A 178 6.43 -6.41 -2.79
C VAL A 178 5.71 -6.43 -1.44
N THR A 179 5.53 -7.61 -0.84
CA THR A 179 4.81 -7.79 0.43
C THR A 179 5.51 -7.09 1.60
N GLU A 180 6.84 -7.17 1.68
CA GLU A 180 7.63 -6.50 2.72
C GLU A 180 7.65 -4.97 2.53
N SER A 181 7.40 -4.49 1.32
CA SER A 181 7.29 -3.06 1.03
C SER A 181 5.93 -2.45 1.39
N LEU A 182 4.96 -3.24 1.85
CA LEU A 182 3.62 -2.72 2.17
C LEU A 182 3.69 -1.64 3.27
N ARG A 183 3.04 -0.51 3.02
CA ARG A 183 2.87 0.62 3.95
C ARG A 183 1.43 1.13 3.87
N TYR A 184 0.97 1.79 4.94
CA TYR A 184 -0.32 2.46 4.88
C TYR A 184 -0.26 3.71 4.00
N LEU A 185 -1.27 3.84 3.15
CA LEU A 185 -1.58 5.03 2.36
C LEU A 185 -2.05 6.12 3.33
N ASN A 186 -1.25 7.18 3.50
CA ASN A 186 -1.46 8.24 4.49
C ASN A 186 -1.33 7.71 5.96
N PRO A 187 -0.09 7.51 6.44
CA PRO A 187 0.18 6.99 7.80
C PRO A 187 -0.51 7.80 8.90
#